data_AF-A0A7X3XKD6-F1
#
_entry.id   AF-A0A7X3XKD6-F1
#
_cell.length_a   1.000
_cell.length_b   1.000
_cell.length_c   1.000
_cell.angle_alpha   90.00
_cell.angle_beta   90.00
_cell.angle_gamma   90.00
#
_symmetry.space_group_name_H-M   'P 1'
#
loop_
_entity.id
_entity.type
_entity.pdbx_description
1 polymer ?
#
loop_
_entity_poly.entity_id
_entity_poly.type
_entity_poly.pdbx_seq_one_letter_code
_entity_poly.pdbx_strand_id
1 'polypeptide(L)'
;MKPKLSILVLLAGILVSLSFVGCGVFMPRGDYEAPQLPKSELATIKIDTEGGWLQRYKLMAFRIDGKLAVHKKIEVHEEIAIDEILVLPGKRDMSVTTIHRHFFQNDTGTTTQTLSKFSADVKAGGTYLLKDDNKLIDANTGEVVSQWKLF
;
A
#
# COMPACT_ATOMS: atom_id res chain seq x y z
N MET A 1 42.32 -31.28 26.87
CA MET A 1 41.05 -31.18 27.65
C MET A 1 39.95 -30.77 26.68
N LYS A 2 38.88 -31.57 26.53
CA LYS A 2 37.74 -31.23 25.65
C LYS A 2 36.81 -30.27 26.40
N PRO A 3 36.42 -29.11 25.83
CA PRO A 3 35.46 -28.24 26.49
C PRO A 3 34.10 -28.94 26.53
N LYS A 4 33.58 -29.18 27.74
CA LYS A 4 32.17 -29.55 27.96
C LYS A 4 31.36 -28.28 27.71
N LEU A 5 30.86 -28.11 26.49
CA LEU A 5 29.90 -27.06 26.18
C LEU A 5 28.66 -27.30 27.04
N SER A 6 28.42 -26.42 28.01
CA SER A 6 27.28 -26.55 28.93
C SER A 6 26.00 -26.33 28.13
N ILE A 7 25.05 -27.27 28.24
CA ILE A 7 23.74 -27.23 27.57
C ILE A 7 23.00 -25.90 27.86
N LEU A 8 23.27 -25.28 29.01
CA LEU A 8 22.77 -23.95 29.38
C LEU A 8 23.25 -22.83 28.45
N VAL A 9 24.48 -22.91 27.93
CA VAL A 9 25.03 -21.91 27.00
C VAL A 9 24.38 -22.04 25.62
N LEU A 10 24.08 -23.27 25.19
CA LEU A 10 23.35 -23.55 23.96
C LEU A 10 21.90 -23.04 24.04
N LEU A 11 21.23 -23.27 25.16
CA LEU A 11 19.86 -22.80 25.41
C LEU A 11 19.78 -21.27 25.49
N ALA A 12 20.73 -20.62 26.16
CA ALA A 12 20.82 -19.16 26.20
C ALA A 12 21.06 -18.57 24.80
N GLY A 13 21.92 -19.19 23.99
CA GLY A 13 22.15 -18.78 22.60
C GLY A 13 20.89 -18.88 21.73
N ILE A 14 20.11 -19.94 21.88
CA ILE A 14 18.84 -20.13 21.16
C ILE A 14 17.81 -19.08 21.59
N LEU A 15 17.64 -18.85 22.89
CA LEU A 15 16.72 -17.83 23.43
C LEU A 15 17.08 -16.41 22.96
N VAL A 16 18.36 -16.07 22.93
CA VAL A 16 18.84 -14.78 22.38
C VAL A 16 18.58 -14.69 20.88
N SER A 17 18.82 -15.78 20.13
CA SER A 17 18.54 -15.78 18.68
C SER A 17 17.05 -15.62 18.35
N LEU A 18 16.16 -16.18 19.19
CA LEU A 18 14.71 -16.03 19.04
C LEU A 18 14.21 -14.61 19.36
N SER A 19 14.94 -13.84 20.19
CA SER A 19 14.56 -12.47 20.52
C SER A 19 14.78 -11.49 19.34
N PHE A 20 15.65 -11.83 18.39
CA PHE A 20 15.91 -11.01 17.19
C PHE A 20 14.97 -11.32 16.01
N VAL A 21 14.24 -12.44 16.03
CA VAL A 21 13.23 -12.75 15.00
C VAL A 21 11.91 -11.98 15.25
N GLY A 22 11.80 -11.32 16.41
CA GLY A 22 10.64 -10.53 16.83
C GLY A 22 10.72 -9.03 16.54
N CYS A 23 11.57 -8.56 15.61
CA CYS A 23 11.43 -7.21 15.06
C CYS A 23 10.19 -7.17 14.17
N GLY A 24 9.02 -7.15 14.80
CA GLY A 24 7.81 -6.65 14.20
C GLY A 24 8.13 -5.27 13.67
N VAL A 25 8.25 -5.18 12.34
CA VAL A 25 8.38 -3.93 11.62
C VAL A 25 7.19 -3.09 12.05
N PHE A 26 7.44 -2.15 12.96
CA PHE A 26 6.52 -1.07 13.27
C PHE A 26 6.29 -0.35 11.96
N MET A 27 5.18 -0.67 11.28
CA MET A 27 4.70 0.14 10.17
C MET A 27 4.55 1.55 10.73
N PRO A 28 5.18 2.57 10.12
CA PRO A 28 4.94 3.95 10.54
C PRO A 28 3.45 4.25 10.27
N ARG A 29 2.63 4.21 11.32
CA ARG A 29 1.27 4.78 11.33
C ARG A 29 1.43 6.29 11.22
N GLY A 30 1.30 6.82 10.03
CA GLY A 30 1.36 8.25 9.78
C GLY A 30 0.83 8.59 8.40
N ASP A 31 0.54 9.87 8.22
CA ASP A 31 0.16 10.40 6.92
C ASP A 31 1.38 10.51 6.02
N TYR A 32 1.16 10.30 4.73
CA TYR A 32 2.16 10.50 3.72
C TYR A 32 2.26 11.99 3.42
N GLU A 33 3.47 12.53 3.55
CA GLU A 33 3.77 13.90 3.16
C GLU A 33 4.33 13.89 1.74
N ALA A 34 3.70 14.66 0.85
CA ALA A 34 4.21 14.85 -0.49
C ALA A 34 5.62 15.47 -0.43
N PRO A 35 6.61 14.96 -1.20
CA PRO A 35 7.96 15.50 -1.17
C PRO A 35 7.99 16.96 -1.64
N GLN A 36 8.76 17.81 -0.96
CA GLN A 36 8.95 19.22 -1.31
C GLN A 36 10.05 19.36 -2.38
N LEU A 37 9.80 18.81 -3.57
CA LEU A 37 10.68 18.92 -4.74
C LEU A 37 9.87 19.45 -5.94
N PRO A 38 10.55 20.01 -6.97
CA PRO A 38 9.88 20.37 -8.21
C PRO A 38 9.12 19.18 -8.80
N LYS A 39 7.91 19.41 -9.34
CA LYS A 39 7.09 18.33 -9.93
C LYS A 39 7.83 17.52 -11.00
N SER A 40 8.76 18.14 -11.74
CA SER A 40 9.60 17.48 -12.74
C SER A 40 10.56 16.43 -12.17
N GLU A 41 10.89 16.52 -10.88
CA GLU A 41 11.76 15.56 -10.18
C GLU A 41 10.97 14.44 -9.50
N LEU A 42 9.64 14.55 -9.51
CA LEU A 42 8.73 13.62 -8.84
C LEU A 42 7.97 12.78 -9.85
N ALA A 43 7.58 11.59 -9.45
CA ALA A 43 6.56 10.83 -10.15
C ALA A 43 5.18 11.26 -9.64
N THR A 44 4.16 11.11 -10.48
CA THR A 44 2.75 11.33 -10.12
C THR A 44 1.98 10.02 -10.19
N ILE A 45 1.37 9.61 -9.09
CA ILE A 45 0.37 8.53 -9.09
C ILE A 45 -1.01 9.15 -9.17
N LYS A 46 -1.79 8.72 -10.16
CA LYS A 46 -3.18 9.09 -10.37
C LYS A 46 -4.07 7.93 -9.96
N ILE A 47 -5.04 8.19 -9.10
CA ILE A 47 -6.08 7.21 -8.75
C ILE A 47 -7.37 7.64 -9.42
N ASP A 48 -7.79 6.87 -10.42
CA ASP A 48 -9.05 7.09 -11.13
C ASP A 48 -10.19 6.38 -10.39
N THR A 49 -10.96 7.18 -9.64
CA THR A 49 -12.21 6.74 -8.99
C THR A 49 -13.42 6.79 -9.91
N GLU A 50 -13.26 7.32 -11.13
CA GLU A 50 -14.29 7.33 -12.16
C GLU A 50 -14.49 5.92 -12.75
N GLY A 51 -13.39 5.18 -12.89
CA GLY A 51 -13.38 3.79 -13.31
C GLY A 51 -14.29 2.93 -12.44
N GLY A 52 -15.26 2.25 -13.05
CA GLY A 52 -16.29 1.44 -12.37
C GLY A 52 -15.79 0.32 -11.46
N TRP A 53 -14.48 0.05 -11.45
CA TRP A 53 -13.83 -0.84 -10.50
C TRP A 53 -13.91 -0.29 -9.07
N LEU A 54 -13.67 1.02 -8.85
CA LEU A 54 -13.69 1.62 -7.50
C LEU A 54 -15.10 1.92 -6.97
N GLN A 55 -16.08 2.10 -7.85
CA GLN A 55 -17.46 2.45 -7.48
C GLN A 55 -18.18 1.37 -6.65
N ARG A 56 -17.63 0.15 -6.61
CA ARG A 56 -18.18 -0.97 -5.81
C ARG A 56 -17.79 -0.89 -4.34
N TYR A 57 -16.84 -0.04 -3.98
CA TYR A 57 -16.32 0.08 -2.62
C TYR A 57 -16.88 1.34 -1.94
N LYS A 58 -17.00 1.31 -0.61
CA LYS A 58 -17.50 2.47 0.16
C LYS A 58 -16.39 3.39 0.64
N LEU A 59 -15.19 2.85 0.83
CA LEU A 59 -14.04 3.60 1.33
C LEU A 59 -12.76 2.96 0.79
N MET A 60 -11.81 3.78 0.39
CA MET A 60 -10.49 3.39 -0.12
C MET A 60 -9.40 4.07 0.71
N ALA A 61 -8.36 3.33 1.03
CA ALA A 61 -7.12 3.86 1.60
C ALA A 61 -5.94 3.42 0.74
N PHE A 62 -5.18 4.38 0.22
CA PHE A 62 -3.95 4.15 -0.53
C PHE A 62 -2.74 4.55 0.31
N ARG A 63 -1.73 3.69 0.35
CA ARG A 63 -0.50 3.91 1.12
C ARG A 63 0.73 3.79 0.25
N ILE A 64 1.74 4.60 0.58
CA ILE A 64 3.08 4.57 0.00
C ILE A 64 4.07 4.43 1.16
N ASP A 65 4.96 3.44 1.06
CA ASP A 65 5.94 3.04 2.08
C ASP A 65 5.30 2.90 3.48
N GLY A 66 4.09 2.34 3.53
CA GLY A 66 3.32 2.15 4.76
C GLY A 66 2.57 3.38 5.28
N LYS A 67 2.80 4.58 4.73
CA LYS A 67 2.14 5.83 5.13
C LYS A 67 0.88 6.10 4.31
N LEU A 68 -0.14 6.71 4.93
CA LEU A 68 -1.44 6.98 4.32
C LEU A 68 -1.39 8.18 3.37
N ALA A 69 -1.51 7.94 2.06
CA ALA A 69 -1.48 8.99 1.04
C ALA A 69 -2.87 9.47 0.63
N VAL A 70 -3.84 8.57 0.54
CA VAL A 70 -5.24 8.92 0.26
C VAL A 70 -6.14 8.10 1.15
N HIS A 71 -7.19 8.75 1.67
CA HIS A 71 -8.30 8.10 2.36
C HIS A 71 -9.59 8.76 1.91
N LYS A 72 -10.40 8.03 1.14
CA LYS A 72 -11.61 8.57 0.52
C LYS A 72 -12.79 7.66 0.68
N LYS A 73 -13.93 8.26 1.00
CA LYS A 73 -15.24 7.60 0.94
C LYS A 73 -15.68 7.64 -0.52
N ILE A 74 -16.00 6.50 -1.09
CA ILE A 74 -16.47 6.41 -2.46
C ILE A 74 -17.97 6.15 -2.38
N GLU A 75 -18.76 7.20 -2.61
CA GLU A 75 -20.20 7.08 -2.72
C GLU A 75 -20.59 6.84 -4.17
N VAL A 76 -21.59 5.98 -4.35
CA VAL A 76 -22.09 5.57 -5.66
C VAL A 76 -22.67 6.83 -6.31
N HIS A 77 -21.98 7.32 -7.36
CA HIS A 77 -22.40 8.40 -8.26
C HIS A 77 -22.14 9.86 -7.82
N GLU A 78 -21.41 10.12 -6.72
CA GLU A 78 -21.22 11.50 -6.24
C GLU A 78 -19.76 11.99 -6.14
N GLU A 79 -18.76 11.10 -6.04
CA GLU A 79 -17.35 11.49 -5.90
C GLU A 79 -16.45 10.85 -6.97
N ILE A 80 -16.62 11.35 -8.19
CA ILE A 80 -15.77 11.07 -9.34
C ILE A 80 -14.65 12.11 -9.33
N ALA A 81 -13.44 11.73 -8.90
CA ALA A 81 -12.29 12.63 -8.86
C ALA A 81 -10.97 11.87 -9.03
N ILE A 82 -10.06 12.42 -9.84
CA ILE A 82 -8.71 11.90 -9.96
C ILE A 82 -7.86 12.48 -8.82
N ASP A 83 -7.37 11.62 -7.93
CA ASP A 83 -6.36 12.02 -6.95
C ASP A 83 -4.97 11.97 -7.56
N GLU A 84 -4.24 13.07 -7.48
CA GLU A 84 -2.83 13.16 -7.86
C GLU A 84 -1.93 13.14 -6.63
N ILE A 85 -1.03 12.16 -6.55
CA ILE A 85 -0.10 11.99 -5.43
C ILE A 85 1.31 12.08 -5.98
N LEU A 86 2.09 13.04 -5.48
CA LEU A 86 3.49 13.19 -5.84
C LEU A 86 4.36 12.25 -5.02
N VAL A 87 5.30 11.56 -5.66
CA VAL A 87 6.15 10.57 -5.03
C VAL A 87 7.61 10.63 -5.52
N LEU A 88 8.56 10.55 -4.58
CA LEU A 88 9.70 9.62 -4.62
C LEU A 88 9.94 8.83 -5.93
N PRO A 89 10.78 9.24 -6.91
CA PRO A 89 11.24 8.28 -7.92
C PRO A 89 12.01 7.11 -7.29
N GLY A 90 12.02 5.97 -7.99
CA GLY A 90 12.61 4.70 -7.58
C GLY A 90 11.57 3.65 -7.19
N LYS A 91 12.04 2.52 -6.65
CA LYS A 91 11.17 1.44 -6.19
C LYS A 91 10.44 1.84 -4.91
N ARG A 92 9.11 1.81 -4.93
CA ARG A 92 8.23 2.16 -3.80
C ARG A 92 7.31 1.00 -3.46
N ASP A 93 7.04 0.82 -2.17
CA ASP A 93 6.07 -0.16 -1.70
C ASP A 93 4.71 0.53 -1.54
N MET A 94 3.67 -0.06 -2.11
CA MET A 94 2.34 0.52 -2.17
C MET A 94 1.28 -0.48 -1.71
N SER A 95 0.16 0.03 -1.22
CA SER A 95 -0.98 -0.83 -0.90
C SER A 95 -2.30 -0.10 -1.09
N VAL A 96 -3.30 -0.83 -1.57
CA VAL A 96 -4.68 -0.37 -1.67
C VAL A 96 -5.53 -1.22 -0.73
N THR A 97 -6.24 -0.56 0.17
CA THR A 97 -7.25 -1.17 1.04
C THR A 97 -8.61 -0.62 0.66
N THR A 98 -9.59 -1.49 0.48
CA THR A 98 -10.99 -1.07 0.33
C THR A 98 -11.84 -1.64 1.45
N ILE A 99 -12.88 -0.90 1.81
CA ILE A 99 -13.78 -1.28 2.88
C ILE A 99 -15.19 -1.37 2.30
N HIS A 100 -15.79 -2.55 2.50
CA HIS A 100 -17.19 -2.81 2.22
C HIS A 100 -17.97 -2.68 3.53
N ARG A 101 -18.84 -1.67 3.62
CA ARG A 101 -19.83 -1.62 4.68
C ARG A 101 -21.10 -2.29 4.17
N HIS A 102 -21.47 -3.42 4.76
CA HIS A 102 -22.75 -4.05 4.51
C HIS A 102 -23.75 -3.57 5.58
N PHE A 103 -24.98 -3.29 5.16
CA PHE A 103 -26.09 -3.05 6.08
C PHE A 103 -27.01 -4.26 5.99
N PHE A 104 -26.80 -5.26 6.84
CA PHE A 104 -27.81 -6.28 7.07
C PHE A 104 -28.78 -5.76 8.12
N GLN A 105 -30.05 -6.18 8.08
CA GLN A 105 -31.14 -5.62 8.88
C GLN A 105 -30.89 -5.55 10.41
N ASN A 106 -29.87 -6.26 10.93
CA ASN A 106 -29.47 -6.21 12.35
C ASN A 106 -27.95 -6.15 12.58
N ASP A 107 -27.14 -5.87 11.55
CA ASP A 107 -25.68 -5.82 11.68
C ASP A 107 -25.08 -4.70 10.82
N THR A 108 -24.44 -3.72 11.48
CA THR A 108 -23.66 -2.65 10.85
C THR A 108 -22.17 -3.01 10.84
N GLY A 109 -21.86 -4.25 10.49
CA GLY A 109 -20.50 -4.74 10.31
C GLY A 109 -19.76 -3.97 9.21
N THR A 110 -18.49 -3.67 9.45
CA THR A 110 -17.59 -3.11 8.46
C THR A 110 -16.55 -4.18 8.12
N THR A 111 -16.61 -4.74 6.91
CA THR A 111 -15.60 -5.70 6.44
C THR A 111 -14.50 -4.91 5.74
N THR A 112 -13.31 -4.89 6.35
CA THR A 112 -12.12 -4.30 5.73
C THR A 112 -11.40 -5.37 4.94
N GLN A 113 -11.21 -5.16 3.63
CA GLN A 113 -10.44 -6.06 2.78
C GLN A 113 -9.22 -5.30 2.23
N THR A 114 -8.02 -5.80 2.56
CA THR A 114 -6.83 -5.33 1.82
C THR A 114 -6.87 -5.99 0.46
N LEU A 115 -7.20 -5.23 -0.59
CA LEU A 115 -7.21 -5.75 -1.95
C LEU A 115 -5.80 -6.09 -2.41
N SER A 116 -4.82 -5.26 -2.04
CA SER A 116 -3.48 -5.42 -2.59
C SER A 116 -2.33 -4.76 -1.85
N LYS A 117 -1.16 -5.40 -1.99
CA LYS A 117 0.16 -4.85 -1.72
C LYS A 117 1.04 -5.13 -2.93
N PHE A 118 1.78 -4.14 -3.38
CA PHE A 118 2.64 -4.25 -4.55
C PHE A 118 3.84 -3.31 -4.45
N SER A 119 4.87 -3.58 -5.22
CA SER A 119 5.97 -2.63 -5.41
C SER A 119 6.01 -2.20 -6.88
N ALA A 120 6.36 -0.94 -7.11
CA ALA A 120 6.53 -0.40 -8.45
C ALA A 120 7.78 0.48 -8.51
N ASP A 121 8.50 0.44 -9.62
CA ASP A 121 9.61 1.35 -9.89
C ASP A 121 9.09 2.52 -10.72
N VAL A 122 9.08 3.72 -10.12
CA VAL A 122 8.50 4.93 -10.72
C VAL A 122 9.60 5.92 -11.08
N LYS A 123 9.51 6.52 -12.26
CA LYS A 123 10.54 7.42 -12.81
C LYS A 123 10.19 8.88 -12.53
N ALA A 124 11.21 9.72 -12.38
CA ALA A 124 11.03 11.17 -12.26
C ALA A 124 10.30 11.71 -13.51
N GLY A 125 9.32 12.59 -13.31
CA GLY A 125 8.43 13.09 -14.36
C GLY A 125 7.42 12.08 -14.91
N GLY A 126 7.48 10.82 -14.44
CA GLY A 126 6.53 9.77 -14.82
C GLY A 126 5.15 10.04 -14.24
N THR A 127 4.11 9.75 -15.01
CA THR A 127 2.72 9.76 -14.55
C THR A 127 2.16 8.35 -14.65
N TYR A 128 1.60 7.85 -13.56
CA TYR A 128 1.14 6.48 -13.45
C TYR A 128 -0.32 6.44 -13.03
N LEU A 129 -1.10 5.55 -13.62
CA LEU A 129 -2.51 5.36 -13.33
C LEU A 129 -2.72 4.05 -12.57
N LEU A 130 -3.34 4.12 -11.39
CA LEU A 130 -3.85 2.97 -10.67
C LEU A 130 -5.17 2.51 -11.31
N LYS A 131 -5.23 1.29 -11.85
CA LYS A 131 -6.37 0.80 -12.65
C LYS A 131 -6.71 -0.68 -12.40
N ASP A 132 -7.94 -1.05 -12.77
CA ASP A 132 -8.44 -2.44 -12.88
C ASP A 132 -8.31 -3.25 -11.59
N ASP A 133 -8.42 -2.62 -10.41
CA ASP A 133 -8.17 -3.21 -9.08
C ASP A 133 -6.72 -3.70 -8.85
N ASN A 134 -5.94 -3.93 -9.91
CA ASN A 134 -4.70 -4.68 -9.79
C ASN A 134 -3.49 -4.28 -10.65
N LYS A 135 -3.51 -3.08 -11.24
CA LYS A 135 -2.42 -2.61 -12.10
C LYS A 135 -2.02 -1.18 -11.78
N LEU A 136 -0.74 -0.92 -11.96
CA LEU A 136 -0.18 0.41 -12.12
C LEU A 136 0.34 0.54 -13.56
N ILE A 137 -0.15 1.53 -14.29
CA ILE A 137 0.09 1.70 -15.73
C ILE A 137 0.79 3.04 -15.95
N ASP A 138 1.84 3.09 -16.76
CA ASP A 138 2.42 4.36 -17.22
C ASP A 138 1.40 5.07 -18.12
N ALA A 139 0.99 6.28 -17.74
CA ALA A 139 -0.07 7.01 -18.43
C ALA A 139 0.33 7.50 -19.82
N ASN A 140 1.64 7.63 -20.10
CA ASN A 140 2.14 8.10 -21.38
C ASN A 140 2.32 6.95 -22.38
N THR A 141 2.79 5.79 -21.90
CA THR A 141 3.09 4.64 -22.79
C THR A 141 2.01 3.56 -22.78
N GLY A 142 1.16 3.53 -21.76
CA GLY A 142 0.20 2.44 -21.52
C GLY A 142 0.84 1.15 -21.00
N GLU A 143 2.14 1.17 -20.70
CA GLU A 143 2.86 0.00 -20.17
C GLU A 143 2.41 -0.33 -18.74
N VAL A 144 2.19 -1.61 -18.46
CA VAL A 144 1.90 -2.08 -17.10
C VAL A 144 3.21 -2.17 -16.32
N VAL A 145 3.41 -1.23 -15.39
CA VAL A 145 4.63 -1.10 -14.58
C VAL A 145 4.60 -2.05 -13.38
N SER A 146 3.40 -2.38 -12.91
CA SER A 146 3.20 -3.38 -11.88
C SER A 146 1.82 -3.99 -12.02
N GLN A 147 1.72 -5.31 -11.86
CA GLN A 147 0.47 -6.04 -11.78
C GLN A 147 0.54 -7.02 -10.62
N TRP A 148 -0.52 -7.11 -9.83
CA TRP A 148 -0.58 -8.00 -8.68
C TRP A 148 -1.84 -8.87 -8.68
N LYS A 149 -1.83 -9.90 -7.85
CA LYS A 149 -3.00 -10.76 -7.63
C LYS A 149 -3.83 -10.17 -6.49
N LEU A 150 -5.15 -10.21 -6.67
CA LEU A 150 -6.12 -9.93 -5.61
C LEU A 150 -6.21 -11.16 -4.70
N PHE A 151 -6.37 -10.93 -3.40
CA PHE A 151 -6.49 -11.97 -2.37
C PHE A 151 -7.96 -12.27 -2.03
#